data_AF-A0A9W5X6G3-F1
#
_entry.id   AF-A0A9W5X6G3-F1
#
_cell.length_a   1.000
_cell.length_b   1.000
_cell.length_c   1.000
_cell.angle_alpha   90.00
_cell.angle_beta   90.00
_cell.angle_gamma   90.00
#
_symmetry.space_group_name_H-M   'P 1'
#
loop_
_entity.id
_entity.type
_entity.pdbx_description
1 polymer ?
#
loop_
_entity_poly.entity_id
_entity_poly.type
_entity_poly.pdbx_seq_one_letter_code
_entity_poly.pdbx_strand_id
1 'polypeptide(L)'
;MVDLILSYQWELFIAIEVLSFASLLLFGIVRYLFDKRNVSLLFLFCFVALLVLEAILAVFIYGETGEISKFQIIITVFVVYACTFGIFDFMKLDRWMRKVIGGWRNVQLLSAKDIEIMNRQKDPQYMAKKYRWSSIAHLIVFVGFQIAFWIYGTGGAAQSLEYIKDLSWIGTENVMETPYANETIYGISMVWGIAFIADFIYSWSYTIFPSNSKG
;
A
#
# COMPACT_ATOMS: atom_id res chain seq x y z
N MET A 1 17.73 -6.22 -27.62
CA MET A 1 17.14 -5.14 -26.78
C MET A 1 16.18 -5.76 -25.76
N VAL A 2 15.23 -6.57 -26.22
CA VAL A 2 14.33 -7.38 -25.37
C VAL A 2 15.11 -8.23 -24.36
N ASP A 3 16.11 -8.99 -24.80
CA ASP A 3 16.91 -9.87 -23.92
C ASP A 3 17.63 -9.11 -22.80
N LEU A 4 18.04 -7.86 -23.07
CA LEU A 4 18.69 -7.00 -22.08
C LEU A 4 17.68 -6.56 -21.01
N ILE A 5 16.48 -6.16 -21.43
CA ILE A 5 15.41 -5.74 -20.52
C ILE A 5 14.97 -6.91 -19.63
N LEU A 6 14.84 -8.11 -20.19
CA LEU A 6 14.47 -9.31 -19.43
C LEU A 6 15.57 -9.73 -18.44
N SER A 7 16.83 -9.67 -18.87
CA SER A 7 17.97 -10.06 -18.03
C SER A 7 18.18 -9.09 -16.86
N TYR A 8 17.94 -7.79 -17.07
CA TYR A 8 18.17 -6.73 -16.08
C TYR A 8 16.89 -6.12 -15.51
N GLN A 9 15.76 -6.84 -15.59
CA GLN A 9 14.45 -6.31 -15.17
C GLN A 9 14.44 -5.83 -13.70
N TRP A 10 15.14 -6.53 -12.81
CA TRP A 10 15.23 -6.20 -11.39
C TRP A 10 16.09 -4.97 -11.15
N GLU A 11 17.23 -4.87 -11.84
CA GLU A 11 18.14 -3.75 -11.76
C GLU A 11 17.48 -2.48 -12.31
N LEU A 12 16.73 -2.60 -13.41
CA LEU A 12 15.94 -1.51 -13.97
C LEU A 12 14.87 -1.04 -12.98
N PHE A 13 14.12 -1.97 -12.38
CA PHE A 13 13.13 -1.64 -11.36
C PHE A 13 13.77 -0.94 -10.15
N ILE A 14 14.86 -1.49 -9.58
CA ILE A 14 15.55 -0.88 -8.45
C ILE A 14 16.07 0.52 -8.79
N ALA A 15 16.64 0.69 -9.99
CA ALA A 15 17.11 1.99 -10.44
C ALA A 15 15.98 3.01 -10.55
N ILE A 16 14.83 2.61 -11.13
CA ILE A 16 13.66 3.47 -11.22
C ILE A 16 13.14 3.81 -9.83
N GLU A 17 13.04 2.84 -8.91
CA GLU A 17 12.55 3.05 -7.55
C GLU A 17 13.45 4.02 -6.75
N VAL A 18 14.78 3.86 -6.86
CA VAL A 18 15.74 4.79 -6.23
C VAL A 18 15.58 6.21 -6.78
N LEU A 19 15.39 6.36 -8.10
CA LEU A 19 15.14 7.66 -8.72
C LEU A 19 13.77 8.25 -8.34
N SER A 20 12.74 7.41 -8.21
CA SER A 20 11.40 7.78 -7.75
C SER A 20 11.47 8.32 -6.32
N PHE A 21 12.15 7.59 -5.43
CA PHE A 21 12.35 8.01 -4.05
C PHE A 21 13.16 9.32 -3.95
N ALA A 22 14.26 9.44 -4.71
CA ALA A 22 15.05 10.66 -4.77
C ALA A 22 14.20 11.86 -5.26
N SER A 23 13.33 11.63 -6.25
CA SER A 23 12.39 12.65 -6.75
C SER A 23 11.40 13.10 -5.67
N LEU A 24 10.84 12.18 -4.88
CA LEU A 24 9.97 12.54 -3.74
C LEU A 24 10.70 13.33 -2.66
N LEU A 25 11.94 12.96 -2.34
CA LEU A 25 12.76 13.71 -1.38
C LEU A 25 13.04 15.13 -1.88
N LEU A 26 13.45 15.26 -3.14
CA LEU A 26 13.71 16.57 -3.76
C LEU A 26 12.43 17.41 -3.85
N PHE A 27 11.28 16.80 -4.16
CA PHE A 27 9.98 17.47 -4.09
C PHE A 27 9.77 18.08 -2.69
N GLY A 28 9.96 17.30 -1.63
CA GLY A 28 9.81 17.76 -0.25
C GLY A 28 10.79 18.89 0.08
N ILE A 29 12.07 18.69 -0.19
CA ILE A 29 13.12 19.68 0.09
C ILE A 29 12.81 21.01 -0.62
N VAL A 30 12.57 20.97 -1.92
CA VAL A 30 12.33 22.17 -2.73
C VAL A 30 11.03 22.88 -2.36
N ARG A 31 10.00 22.11 -2.03
CA ARG A 31 8.70 22.68 -1.62
C ARG A 31 8.75 23.36 -0.27
N TYR A 32 9.36 22.74 0.74
CA TYR A 32 9.22 23.21 2.11
C TYR A 32 10.42 24.00 2.64
N LEU A 33 11.64 23.61 2.27
CA LEU A 33 12.85 24.33 2.68
C LEU A 33 13.06 25.58 1.83
N PHE A 34 12.91 25.44 0.51
CA PHE A 34 13.16 26.54 -0.44
C PHE A 34 11.91 27.33 -0.87
N ASP A 35 10.71 26.88 -0.49
CA ASP A 35 9.43 27.52 -0.82
C ASP A 35 9.21 27.71 -2.35
N LYS A 36 9.82 26.85 -3.17
CA LYS A 36 9.72 26.92 -4.64
C LYS A 36 8.66 25.97 -5.17
N ARG A 37 7.38 26.33 -4.98
CA ARG A 37 6.24 25.47 -5.34
C ARG A 37 6.26 24.99 -6.79
N ASN A 38 6.50 25.87 -7.76
CA ASN A 38 6.47 25.50 -9.18
C ASN A 38 7.60 24.51 -9.54
N VAL A 39 8.80 24.71 -8.98
CA VAL A 39 9.94 23.81 -9.21
C VAL A 39 9.71 22.47 -8.51
N SER A 40 9.09 22.46 -7.33
CA SER A 40 8.75 21.21 -6.65
C SER A 40 7.84 20.32 -7.51
N LEU A 41 6.91 20.90 -8.28
CA LEU A 41 6.01 20.12 -9.13
C LEU A 41 6.74 19.32 -10.21
N LEU A 42 7.92 19.77 -10.67
CA LEU A 42 8.75 19.01 -11.60
C LEU A 42 9.17 17.66 -11.00
N PHE A 43 9.61 17.66 -9.74
CA PHE A 43 10.02 16.42 -9.06
C PHE A 43 8.83 15.50 -8.79
N LEU A 44 7.67 16.07 -8.47
CA LEU A 44 6.44 15.27 -8.35
C LEU A 44 6.03 14.65 -9.69
N PHE A 45 6.13 15.41 -10.78
CA PHE A 45 5.86 14.89 -12.13
C PHE A 45 6.88 13.81 -12.51
N CYS A 46 8.16 14.00 -12.20
CA CYS A 46 9.21 13.01 -12.43
C CYS A 46 8.93 11.70 -11.68
N PHE A 47 8.55 11.78 -10.40
CA PHE A 47 8.11 10.62 -9.62
C PHE A 47 6.95 9.88 -10.30
N VAL A 48 5.90 10.60 -10.71
CA VAL A 48 4.75 9.98 -11.38
C VAL A 48 5.15 9.35 -12.72
N ALA A 49 6.01 10.00 -13.50
CA ALA A 49 6.49 9.47 -14.78
C ALA A 49 7.31 8.20 -14.59
N LEU A 50 8.15 8.13 -13.56
CA LEU A 50 8.92 6.95 -13.21
C LEU A 50 8.01 5.78 -12.78
N LEU A 51 6.99 6.05 -11.96
CA LEU A 51 5.99 5.04 -11.59
C LEU A 51 5.20 4.50 -12.80
N VAL A 52 4.85 5.37 -13.75
CA VAL A 52 4.24 4.95 -15.03
C VAL A 52 5.22 4.11 -15.85
N LEU A 53 6.50 4.43 -15.84
CA LEU A 53 7.53 3.66 -16.54
C LEU A 53 7.65 2.24 -15.96
N GLU A 54 7.57 2.06 -14.64
CA GLU A 54 7.55 0.73 -14.01
C GLU A 54 6.33 -0.09 -14.44
N ALA A 55 5.14 0.54 -14.47
CA ALA A 55 3.93 -0.11 -14.94
C ALA A 55 4.07 -0.57 -16.41
N ILE A 56 4.65 0.28 -17.28
CA ILE A 56 4.94 -0.06 -18.67
C ILE A 56 5.94 -1.22 -18.76
N LEU A 57 7.00 -1.20 -17.95
CA LEU A 57 8.00 -2.27 -17.90
C LEU A 57 7.36 -3.61 -17.53
N ALA A 58 6.48 -3.64 -16.52
CA ALA A 58 5.75 -4.85 -16.13
C ALA A 58 4.86 -5.40 -17.25
N VAL A 59 4.12 -4.51 -17.94
CA VAL A 59 3.27 -4.89 -19.09
C VAL A 59 4.11 -5.42 -20.25
N PHE A 60 5.24 -4.77 -20.54
CA PHE A 60 6.15 -5.19 -21.59
C PHE A 60 6.71 -6.60 -21.32
N ILE A 61 7.18 -6.86 -20.10
CA ILE A 61 7.72 -8.19 -19.72
C ILE A 61 6.62 -9.25 -19.80
N TYR A 62 5.38 -8.94 -19.40
CA TYR A 62 4.25 -9.85 -19.58
C TYR A 62 3.98 -10.15 -21.06
N GLY A 63 4.06 -9.13 -21.93
CA GLY A 63 3.88 -9.30 -23.38
C GLY A 63 4.90 -10.25 -24.01
N GLU A 64 6.15 -10.22 -23.53
CA GLU A 64 7.23 -11.08 -24.04
C GLU A 64 7.24 -12.48 -23.43
N THR A 65 6.84 -12.62 -22.17
CA THR A 65 6.91 -13.90 -21.44
C THR A 65 5.61 -14.69 -21.45
N GLY A 66 4.46 -14.02 -21.57
CA GLY A 66 3.13 -14.64 -21.44
C GLY A 66 2.79 -15.10 -20.01
N GLU A 67 3.67 -14.88 -19.04
CA GLU A 67 3.55 -15.38 -17.67
C GLU A 67 3.53 -14.23 -16.66
N ILE A 68 2.68 -14.36 -15.63
CA ILE A 68 2.69 -13.46 -14.48
C ILE A 68 3.79 -13.93 -13.54
N SER A 69 4.95 -13.29 -13.59
CA SER A 69 6.05 -13.56 -12.68
C SER A 69 5.92 -12.75 -11.38
N LYS A 70 6.76 -13.09 -10.39
CA LYS A 70 6.87 -12.35 -9.12
C LYS A 70 7.13 -10.86 -9.34
N PHE A 71 7.87 -10.51 -10.41
CA PHE A 71 8.16 -9.14 -10.79
C PHE A 71 6.88 -8.34 -11.08
N GLN A 72 6.00 -8.87 -11.95
CA GLN A 72 4.74 -8.18 -12.27
C GLN A 72 3.82 -8.11 -11.06
N ILE A 73 3.79 -9.13 -10.20
CA ILE A 73 2.99 -9.10 -8.97
C ILE A 73 3.43 -7.94 -8.06
N ILE A 74 4.74 -7.81 -7.83
CA ILE A 74 5.29 -6.75 -6.99
C ILE A 74 4.95 -5.37 -7.56
N ILE A 75 5.22 -5.12 -8.84
CA ILE A 75 4.89 -3.83 -9.47
C ILE A 75 3.39 -3.55 -9.42
N THR A 76 2.55 -4.56 -9.68
CA THR A 76 1.09 -4.40 -9.57
C THR A 76 0.67 -3.94 -8.19
N VAL A 77 1.24 -4.52 -7.13
CA VAL A 77 0.96 -4.11 -5.75
C VAL A 77 1.39 -2.65 -5.51
N PHE A 78 2.58 -2.26 -5.96
CA PHE A 78 3.07 -0.87 -5.84
C PHE A 78 2.18 0.13 -6.59
N VAL A 79 1.80 -0.17 -7.83
CA VAL A 79 0.92 0.69 -8.64
C VAL A 79 -0.46 0.80 -8.02
N VAL A 80 -1.07 -0.32 -7.61
CA VAL A 80 -2.38 -0.33 -6.95
C VAL A 80 -2.31 0.49 -5.67
N TYR A 81 -1.28 0.31 -4.85
CA TYR A 81 -1.08 1.10 -3.64
C TYR A 81 -0.97 2.59 -3.95
N ALA A 82 -0.13 2.97 -4.92
CA ALA A 82 0.06 4.37 -5.31
C ALA A 82 -1.24 5.03 -5.77
N CYS A 83 -2.05 4.32 -6.57
CA CYS A 83 -3.33 4.80 -7.09
C CYS A 83 -4.45 4.83 -6.03
N THR A 84 -4.33 4.08 -4.94
CA THR A 84 -5.37 3.97 -3.91
C THR A 84 -4.96 4.72 -2.63
N PHE A 85 -4.16 4.09 -1.78
CA PHE A 85 -3.76 4.62 -0.48
C PHE A 85 -2.65 5.66 -0.56
N GLY A 86 -1.77 5.55 -1.57
CA GLY A 86 -0.62 6.43 -1.77
C GLY A 86 -1.00 7.92 -1.84
N ILE A 87 -2.10 8.26 -2.52
CA ILE A 87 -2.59 9.64 -2.61
C ILE A 87 -2.96 10.18 -1.21
N PHE A 88 -3.72 9.41 -0.42
CA PHE A 88 -4.16 9.85 0.90
C PHE A 88 -2.99 9.95 1.88
N ASP A 89 -2.03 9.04 1.80
CA ASP A 89 -0.84 9.07 2.65
C ASP A 89 0.09 10.21 2.28
N PHE A 90 0.24 10.51 0.98
CA PHE A 90 0.94 11.71 0.54
C PHE A 90 0.28 12.98 1.09
N MET A 91 -1.05 13.07 1.10
CA MET A 91 -1.76 14.21 1.71
C MET A 91 -1.55 14.31 3.23
N LYS A 92 -1.43 13.18 3.94
CA LYS A 92 -1.09 13.19 5.38
C LYS A 92 0.35 13.66 5.58
N LEU A 93 1.28 13.14 4.78
CA LEU A 93 2.70 13.50 4.82
C LEU A 93 2.91 14.99 4.51
N ASP A 94 2.24 15.54 3.48
CA ASP A 94 2.26 16.97 3.11
C ASP A 94 1.86 17.84 4.31
N ARG A 95 0.77 17.51 5.00
CA ARG A 95 0.32 18.22 6.20
C ARG A 95 1.31 18.10 7.35
N TRP A 96 1.83 16.90 7.60
CA TRP A 96 2.82 16.68 8.65
C TRP A 96 4.09 17.50 8.39
N MET A 97 4.62 17.51 7.16
CA MET A 97 5.79 18.29 6.80
C MET A 97 5.55 19.80 6.96
N ARG A 98 4.39 20.32 6.52
CA ARG A 98 4.03 21.74 6.75
C ARG A 98 3.98 22.10 8.22
N LYS A 99 3.47 21.21 9.06
CA LYS A 99 3.45 21.41 10.51
C LYS A 99 4.87 21.47 11.08
N VAL A 100 5.71 20.49 10.75
CA VAL A 100 7.08 20.38 11.28
C VAL A 100 7.94 21.55 10.81
N ILE A 101 7.97 21.79 9.50
CA ILE A 101 8.84 22.80 8.89
C ILE A 101 8.31 24.21 9.16
N GLY A 102 6.99 24.40 9.17
CA GLY A 102 6.37 25.66 9.56
C GLY A 102 6.67 26.01 11.02
N GLY A 103 6.59 25.04 11.93
CA GLY A 103 7.00 25.19 13.32
C GLY A 103 8.49 25.56 13.45
N TRP A 104 9.37 24.86 12.75
CA TRP A 104 10.81 25.14 12.76
C TRP A 104 11.15 26.55 12.24
N ARG A 105 10.41 27.02 11.24
CA ARG A 105 10.58 28.36 10.63
C ARG A 105 9.75 29.46 11.29
N ASN A 106 8.97 29.15 12.32
CA ASN A 106 7.98 30.06 12.94
C ASN A 106 7.01 30.71 11.92
N VAL A 107 6.62 29.99 10.87
CA VAL A 107 5.65 30.43 9.86
C VAL A 107 4.48 29.46 9.76
N GLN A 108 3.27 29.98 9.58
CA GLN A 108 2.07 29.15 9.47
C GLN A 108 1.88 28.64 8.02
N LEU A 109 2.37 27.43 7.74
CA LEU A 109 2.21 26.76 6.44
C LEU A 109 0.92 25.94 6.31
N LEU A 110 0.25 25.66 7.43
CA LEU A 110 -1.01 24.91 7.48
C LEU A 110 -2.18 25.82 7.14
N SER A 111 -3.09 25.35 6.28
CA SER A 111 -4.35 26.04 6.04
C SER A 111 -5.32 25.85 7.22
N ALA A 112 -6.33 26.73 7.33
CA ALA A 112 -7.39 26.58 8.34
C ALA A 112 -8.10 25.22 8.23
N LYS A 113 -8.32 24.73 7.01
CA LYS A 113 -8.90 23.41 6.73
C LYS A 113 -8.01 22.28 7.25
N ASP A 114 -6.68 22.38 7.07
CA ASP A 114 -5.75 21.37 7.59
C ASP A 114 -5.79 21.29 9.11
N ILE A 115 -5.82 22.45 9.77
CA ILE A 115 -5.92 22.55 11.23
C ILE A 115 -7.23 21.92 11.72
N GLU A 116 -8.35 22.20 11.06
CA GLU A 116 -9.64 21.61 11.39
C GLU A 116 -9.61 20.07 11.28
N ILE A 117 -9.07 19.53 10.18
CA ILE A 117 -8.96 18.08 10.00
C ILE A 117 -8.07 17.47 11.10
N MET A 118 -6.95 18.10 11.43
CA MET A 118 -6.04 17.63 12.48
C MET A 118 -6.69 17.69 13.86
N ASN A 119 -7.50 18.71 14.15
CA ASN A 119 -8.22 18.82 15.41
C ASN A 119 -9.32 17.76 15.53
N ARG A 120 -10.05 17.47 14.45
CA ARG A 120 -11.01 16.35 14.43
C ARG A 120 -10.31 15.02 14.71
N GLN A 121 -9.11 14.81 14.18
CA GLN A 121 -8.32 13.59 14.42
C GLN A 121 -7.85 13.42 15.88
N LYS A 122 -7.90 14.47 16.71
CA LYS A 122 -7.63 14.35 18.15
C LYS A 122 -8.82 13.81 18.94
N ASP A 123 -10.03 13.86 18.38
CA ASP A 123 -11.22 13.32 19.03
C ASP A 123 -11.19 11.78 19.00
N PRO A 124 -11.14 11.10 20.17
CA PRO A 124 -11.12 9.65 20.24
C PRO A 124 -12.36 9.00 19.61
N GLN A 125 -13.54 9.63 19.71
CA GLN A 125 -14.77 9.08 19.15
C GLN A 125 -14.76 9.12 17.62
N TYR A 126 -14.27 10.23 17.06
CA TYR A 126 -14.07 10.36 15.63
C TYR A 126 -13.05 9.34 15.11
N MET A 127 -11.92 9.15 15.82
CA MET A 127 -10.93 8.13 15.46
C MET A 127 -11.49 6.72 15.52
N ALA A 128 -12.19 6.35 16.59
CA ALA A 128 -12.82 5.04 16.70
C ALA A 128 -13.80 4.76 15.55
N LYS A 129 -14.66 5.74 15.19
CA LYS A 129 -15.59 5.59 14.05
C LYS A 129 -14.85 5.42 12.73
N LYS A 130 -13.81 6.21 12.50
CA LYS A 130 -13.01 6.16 11.27
C LYS A 130 -12.29 4.81 11.12
N TYR A 131 -11.61 4.34 12.17
CA TYR A 131 -10.87 3.08 12.14
C TYR A 131 -11.79 1.87 11.99
N ARG A 132 -13.00 1.88 12.57
CA ARG A 132 -14.01 0.84 12.30
C ARG A 132 -14.34 0.74 10.81
N TRP A 133 -14.71 1.85 10.18
CA TRP A 133 -15.02 1.86 8.74
C TRP A 133 -13.83 1.43 7.89
N SER A 134 -12.61 1.88 8.24
CA SER A 134 -11.40 1.46 7.56
C SER A 134 -11.15 -0.04 7.69
N SER A 135 -11.28 -0.60 8.89
CA SER A 135 -11.09 -2.04 9.15
C SER A 135 -12.13 -2.89 8.44
N ILE A 136 -13.37 -2.42 8.32
CA ILE A 136 -14.43 -3.10 7.55
C ILE A 136 -14.07 -3.09 6.07
N ALA A 137 -13.59 -1.96 5.54
CA ALA A 137 -13.14 -1.89 4.15
C ALA A 137 -11.96 -2.85 3.89
N HIS A 138 -10.94 -2.86 4.75
CA HIS A 138 -9.83 -3.82 4.64
C HIS A 138 -10.30 -5.27 4.75
N LEU A 139 -11.26 -5.57 5.64
CA LEU A 139 -11.85 -6.90 5.76
C LEU A 139 -12.56 -7.33 4.47
N ILE A 140 -13.37 -6.45 3.88
CA ILE A 140 -14.07 -6.73 2.62
C ILE A 140 -13.07 -7.01 1.50
N VAL A 141 -12.04 -6.18 1.36
CA VAL A 141 -10.99 -6.36 0.35
C VAL A 141 -10.25 -7.68 0.60
N PHE A 142 -9.79 -7.92 1.82
CA PHE A 142 -9.07 -9.13 2.20
C PHE A 142 -9.90 -10.38 1.88
N VAL A 143 -11.14 -10.46 2.38
CA VAL A 143 -12.04 -11.59 2.12
C VAL A 143 -12.32 -11.75 0.62
N GLY A 144 -12.53 -10.67 -0.12
CA GLY A 144 -12.75 -10.71 -1.56
C GLY A 144 -11.57 -11.33 -2.32
N PHE A 145 -10.34 -10.94 -1.98
CA PHE A 145 -9.13 -11.53 -2.57
C PHE A 145 -8.92 -12.98 -2.14
N GLN A 146 -9.16 -13.34 -0.87
CA GLN A 146 -9.05 -14.72 -0.40
C GLN A 146 -10.03 -15.63 -1.14
N ILE A 147 -11.29 -15.20 -1.29
CA ILE A 147 -12.29 -15.93 -2.08
C ILE A 147 -11.82 -16.11 -3.53
N ALA A 148 -11.28 -15.05 -4.16
CA ALA A 148 -10.78 -15.15 -5.54
C ALA A 148 -9.61 -16.14 -5.65
N PHE A 149 -8.66 -16.11 -4.71
CA PHE A 149 -7.54 -17.05 -4.66
C PHE A 149 -8.00 -18.50 -4.46
N TRP A 150 -8.99 -18.71 -3.59
CA TRP A 150 -9.51 -20.04 -3.31
C TRP A 150 -10.35 -20.58 -4.46
N ILE A 151 -11.18 -19.77 -5.11
CA ILE A 151 -11.91 -20.17 -6.33
C ILE A 151 -10.92 -20.58 -7.41
N TYR A 152 -9.81 -19.83 -7.55
CA TYR A 152 -8.75 -20.15 -8.49
C TYR A 152 -8.01 -21.45 -8.13
N GLY A 153 -7.78 -21.73 -6.84
CA GLY A 153 -7.07 -22.92 -6.38
C GLY A 153 -7.91 -24.20 -6.31
N THR A 154 -9.13 -24.13 -5.79
CA THR A 154 -10.02 -25.29 -5.57
C THR A 154 -11.01 -25.52 -6.71
N GLY A 155 -10.95 -24.74 -7.80
CA GLY A 155 -11.86 -24.89 -8.95
C GLY A 155 -13.34 -24.62 -8.63
N GLY A 156 -13.67 -24.04 -7.46
CA GLY A 156 -15.04 -23.69 -7.08
C GLY A 156 -15.29 -23.61 -5.57
N ALA A 157 -16.36 -22.90 -5.20
CA ALA A 157 -16.70 -22.55 -3.81
C ALA A 157 -17.13 -23.75 -2.92
N ALA A 158 -17.59 -24.86 -3.52
CA ALA A 158 -18.05 -26.02 -2.75
C ALA A 158 -16.89 -26.76 -2.06
N GLN A 159 -15.74 -26.91 -2.73
CA GLN A 159 -14.54 -27.53 -2.17
C GLN A 159 -13.85 -26.60 -1.16
N SER A 160 -13.98 -25.29 -1.34
CA SER A 160 -13.47 -24.28 -0.40
C SER A 160 -14.04 -24.40 1.02
N LEU A 161 -15.25 -24.96 1.19
CA LEU A 161 -15.88 -25.12 2.50
C LEU A 161 -15.18 -26.14 3.41
N GLU A 162 -14.48 -27.12 2.84
CA GLU A 162 -13.74 -28.13 3.60
C GLU A 162 -12.57 -27.48 4.35
N TYR A 163 -11.86 -26.57 3.69
CA TYR A 163 -10.76 -25.79 4.26
C TYR A 163 -11.18 -24.74 5.30
N ILE A 164 -12.48 -24.43 5.41
CA ILE A 164 -12.99 -23.59 6.51
C ILE A 164 -13.22 -24.43 7.77
N LYS A 165 -13.62 -25.69 7.60
CA LYS A 165 -13.89 -26.62 8.70
C LYS A 165 -12.61 -27.20 9.28
N ASP A 166 -11.61 -27.40 8.44
CA ASP A 166 -10.28 -27.84 8.85
C ASP A 166 -9.26 -26.74 8.57
N LEU A 167 -8.59 -26.25 9.63
CA LEU A 167 -7.57 -25.20 9.57
C LEU A 167 -6.14 -25.76 9.67
N SER A 168 -5.96 -27.08 9.59
CA SER A 168 -4.66 -27.76 9.66
C SER A 168 -3.69 -27.32 8.55
N TRP A 169 -4.21 -26.85 7.42
CA TRP A 169 -3.44 -26.34 6.28
C TRP A 169 -2.76 -24.98 6.54
N ILE A 170 -3.11 -24.27 7.62
CA ILE A 170 -2.47 -22.98 7.95
C ILE A 170 -1.04 -23.24 8.47
N GLY A 171 -0.04 -22.77 7.73
CA GLY A 171 1.37 -22.95 8.06
C GLY A 171 1.98 -24.29 7.63
N THR A 172 1.28 -25.11 6.84
CA THR A 172 1.88 -26.31 6.21
C THR A 172 2.94 -25.91 5.20
N GLU A 173 3.95 -26.76 5.00
CA GLU A 173 4.96 -26.59 3.96
C GLU A 173 4.47 -27.09 2.59
N ASN A 174 3.43 -27.93 2.57
CA ASN A 174 2.93 -28.55 1.35
C ASN A 174 1.71 -27.81 0.78
N VAL A 175 1.90 -27.06 -0.31
CA VAL A 175 0.83 -26.27 -0.93
C VAL A 175 -0.37 -27.10 -1.39
N MET A 176 -0.16 -28.39 -1.72
CA MET A 176 -1.23 -29.28 -2.19
C MET A 176 -2.28 -29.57 -1.12
N GLU A 177 -1.96 -29.33 0.16
CA GLU A 177 -2.88 -29.46 1.30
C GLU A 177 -3.65 -28.16 1.58
N THR A 178 -3.47 -27.13 0.76
CA THR A 178 -4.04 -25.80 0.97
C THR A 178 -5.08 -25.46 -0.10
N PRO A 179 -5.97 -24.48 0.14
CA PRO A 179 -6.94 -24.04 -0.86
C PRO A 179 -6.32 -23.17 -1.98
N TYR A 180 -4.99 -23.03 -2.06
CA TYR A 180 -4.32 -22.14 -2.99
C TYR A 180 -3.71 -22.88 -4.17
N ALA A 181 -3.74 -22.25 -5.35
CA ALA A 181 -3.29 -22.86 -6.60
C ALA A 181 -1.77 -23.10 -6.68
N ASN A 182 -0.96 -22.34 -5.93
CA ASN A 182 0.49 -22.43 -5.96
C ASN A 182 1.12 -21.78 -4.72
N GLU A 183 2.40 -22.09 -4.49
CA GLU A 183 3.17 -21.63 -3.32
C GLU A 183 3.24 -20.10 -3.22
N THR A 184 3.25 -19.41 -4.37
CA THR A 184 3.35 -17.95 -4.38
C THR A 184 2.07 -17.31 -3.83
N ILE A 185 0.90 -17.75 -4.28
CA ILE A 185 -0.39 -17.24 -3.78
C ILE A 185 -0.57 -17.62 -2.30
N TYR A 186 -0.20 -18.84 -1.93
CA TYR A 186 -0.23 -19.27 -0.54
C TYR A 186 0.65 -18.39 0.36
N GLY A 187 1.91 -18.18 -0.02
CA GLY A 187 2.84 -17.34 0.73
C GLY A 187 2.37 -15.89 0.86
N ILE A 188 1.88 -15.29 -0.24
CA ILE A 188 1.29 -13.94 -0.23
C ILE A 188 0.11 -13.90 0.75
N SER A 189 -0.78 -14.90 0.69
CA SER A 189 -1.94 -14.97 1.57
C SER A 189 -1.57 -15.07 3.05
N MET A 190 -0.57 -15.89 3.40
CA MET A 190 -0.13 -16.04 4.79
C MET A 190 0.47 -14.75 5.35
N VAL A 191 1.38 -14.11 4.59
CA VAL A 191 1.99 -12.83 5.00
C VAL A 191 0.92 -11.74 5.10
N TRP A 192 0.03 -11.64 4.11
CA TRP A 192 -1.05 -10.65 4.13
C TRP A 192 -2.04 -10.91 5.26
N GLY A 193 -2.34 -12.17 5.59
CA GLY A 193 -3.19 -12.55 6.71
C GLY A 193 -2.63 -12.06 8.05
N ILE A 194 -1.34 -12.23 8.29
CA ILE A 194 -0.67 -11.71 9.50
C ILE A 194 -0.77 -10.18 9.57
N ALA A 195 -0.44 -9.49 8.47
CA ALA A 195 -0.53 -8.03 8.40
C ALA A 195 -1.97 -7.52 8.62
N PHE A 196 -2.95 -8.21 8.03
CA PHE A 196 -4.37 -7.91 8.20
C PHE A 196 -4.82 -8.07 9.65
N ILE A 197 -4.46 -9.17 10.33
CA ILE A 197 -4.79 -9.37 11.75
C ILE A 197 -4.21 -8.26 12.61
N ALA A 198 -2.96 -7.88 12.39
CA ALA A 198 -2.32 -6.78 13.12
C ALA A 198 -3.04 -5.45 12.89
N ASP A 199 -3.35 -5.08 11.64
CA ASP A 199 -4.10 -3.87 11.29
C ASP A 199 -5.51 -3.87 11.88
N PHE A 200 -6.18 -5.03 11.87
CA PHE A 200 -7.54 -5.17 12.38
C PHE A 200 -7.57 -5.00 13.90
N ILE A 201 -6.68 -5.67 14.64
CA ILE A 201 -6.55 -5.51 16.09
C ILE A 201 -6.22 -4.05 16.43
N TYR A 202 -5.26 -3.45 15.73
CA TYR A 202 -4.89 -2.06 15.95
C TYR A 202 -6.08 -1.12 15.74
N SER A 203 -6.81 -1.28 14.63
CA SER A 203 -7.97 -0.44 14.30
C SER A 203 -9.10 -0.58 15.32
N TRP A 204 -9.37 -1.80 15.80
CA TRP A 204 -10.41 -2.06 16.80
C TRP A 204 -10.01 -1.68 18.22
N SER A 205 -8.71 -1.59 18.52
CA SER A 205 -8.22 -1.12 19.82
C SER A 205 -8.77 0.27 20.18
N TYR A 206 -8.91 1.17 19.20
CA TYR A 206 -9.53 2.50 19.39
C TYR A 206 -11.00 2.47 19.79
N THR A 207 -11.70 1.37 19.49
CA THR A 207 -13.11 1.19 19.86
C THR A 207 -13.25 0.50 21.21
N ILE A 208 -12.46 -0.54 21.46
CA ILE A 208 -12.56 -1.38 22.66
C ILE A 208 -11.86 -0.70 23.85
N PHE A 209 -10.73 -0.05 23.59
CA PHE A 209 -9.93 0.68 24.58
C PHE A 209 -9.80 2.15 24.15
N PRO A 210 -10.91 2.92 24.17
CA PRO A 210 -10.83 4.33 23.78
C PRO A 210 -9.83 5.04 24.69
N SER A 211 -8.89 5.78 24.11
CA SER A 211 -7.95 6.57 24.89
C SER A 211 -8.71 7.59 25.73
N ASN A 212 -8.53 7.57 27.05
CA ASN A 212 -9.03 8.63 27.91
C ASN A 212 -8.29 9.91 27.54
N SER A 213 -8.97 10.83 26.86
CA SER A 213 -8.51 12.20 26.66
C SER A 213 -8.41 12.90 28.02
N LYS A 214 -7.22 12.88 28.62
CA LYS A 214 -6.73 13.90 29.54
C LYS A 214 -5.26 14.18 29.21
N GLY A 215 -5.02 15.30 28.53
CA GLY A 215 -3.70 15.79 28.13
C GLY A 215 -3.79 16.73 26.94
#